data_AF-A0A952U9F9-F1
#
_entry.id   AF-A0A952U9F9-F1
#
_cell.length_a   1.000
_cell.length_b   1.000
_cell.length_c   1.000
_cell.angle_alpha   90.00
_cell.angle_beta   90.00
_cell.angle_gamma   90.00
#
_symmetry.space_group_name_H-M   'P 1'
#
loop_
_entity.id
_entity.type
_entity.pdbx_description
1 polymer ?
#
loop_
_entity_poly.entity_id
_entity_poly.type
_entity_poly.pdbx_seq_one_letter_code
_entity_poly.pdbx_strand_id
1 'polypeptide(L)'
;MSTQADPIIHEQILSSLDSFQELFCTGVSRALQETKFANRMHIAPRRLEELSRREVAAFQRFIQQRDAQEVMEHGKQLAFEGLGHSSIINVTAALRKVWLNVPTAQANVFPAVLTVTDEYVGSLLEGYIDGCEQEVRHEQQLTQAAYLRSLEHSTDHADSDPR
;
A
#
# COMPACT_ATOMS: atom_id res chain seq x y z
N MET A 1 7.75 7.82 -22.15
CA MET A 1 8.93 8.71 -22.12
C MET A 1 9.21 8.96 -20.64
N SER A 2 10.17 8.25 -20.05
CA SER A 2 10.56 8.52 -18.65
C SER A 2 11.26 9.86 -18.61
N THR A 3 10.59 10.84 -18.00
CA THR A 3 11.18 12.15 -17.72
C THR A 3 12.20 11.92 -16.61
N GLN A 4 13.46 11.69 -16.99
CA GLN A 4 14.56 11.64 -16.05
C GLN A 4 14.62 13.04 -15.42
N ALA A 5 14.12 13.16 -14.18
CA ALA A 5 14.14 14.43 -13.46
C ALA A 5 15.59 14.92 -13.37
N ASP A 6 15.78 16.22 -13.57
CA ASP A 6 17.07 16.88 -13.41
C ASP A 6 17.68 16.45 -12.05
N PRO A 7 18.95 15.98 -12.01
CA PRO A 7 19.59 15.55 -10.76
C PRO A 7 19.52 16.60 -9.65
N ILE A 8 19.49 17.90 -9.99
CA ILE A 8 19.33 18.99 -9.02
C ILE A 8 17.92 18.97 -8.40
N ILE A 9 16.89 18.75 -9.22
CA ILE A 9 15.51 18.65 -8.76
C ILE A 9 15.35 17.40 -7.89
N HIS A 10 15.97 16.29 -8.27
CA HIS A 10 15.95 15.05 -7.51
C HIS A 10 16.53 15.20 -6.10
N GLU A 11 17.70 15.84 -5.98
CA GLU A 11 18.35 16.11 -4.70
C GLU A 11 17.51 17.06 -3.82
N GLN A 12 16.86 18.06 -4.42
CA GLN A 12 15.94 18.96 -3.71
C GLN A 12 14.70 18.25 -3.17
N ILE A 13 14.16 17.28 -3.90
CA ILE A 13 13.03 16.44 -3.44
C ILE A 13 13.46 15.63 -2.22
N LEU A 14 14.61 14.96 -2.29
CA LEU A 14 15.14 14.17 -1.17
C LEU A 14 15.42 15.03 0.06
N SER A 15 16.11 16.15 -0.12
CA SER A 15 16.41 17.09 0.97
C SER A 15 15.14 17.64 1.63
N SER A 16 14.10 17.91 0.84
CA SER A 16 12.80 18.33 1.38
C SER A 16 12.12 17.21 2.16
N LEU A 17 12.15 15.97 1.65
CA LEU A 17 11.56 14.83 2.35
C LEU A 17 12.27 14.57 3.69
N ASP A 18 13.59 14.67 3.74
CA ASP A 18 14.37 14.54 4.98
C ASP A 18 14.04 15.65 5.97
N SER A 19 13.97 16.89 5.50
CA SER A 19 13.69 18.06 6.34
C SER A 19 12.27 18.06 6.91
N PHE A 20 11.31 17.45 6.21
CA PHE A 20 9.89 17.43 6.57
C PHE A 20 9.37 16.03 6.88
N GLN A 21 10.24 15.05 7.16
CA GLN A 21 9.87 13.65 7.34
C GLN A 21 8.77 13.44 8.39
N GLU A 22 8.81 14.20 9.49
CA GLU A 22 7.79 14.14 10.55
C GLU A 22 6.41 14.61 10.05
N LEU A 23 6.37 15.62 9.18
CA LEU A 23 5.13 16.09 8.56
C LEU A 23 4.52 15.01 7.67
N PHE A 24 5.34 14.30 6.89
CA PHE A 24 4.89 13.15 6.08
C PHE A 24 4.36 12.02 6.97
N CYS A 25 5.13 11.62 7.99
CA CYS A 25 4.72 10.57 8.91
C CYS A 25 3.40 10.90 9.62
N THR A 26 3.23 12.16 10.03
CA THR A 26 2.01 12.66 10.68
C THR A 26 0.83 12.67 9.72
N GLY A 27 1.02 13.14 8.49
CA GLY A 27 -0.01 13.17 7.45
C GLY A 27 -0.50 11.76 7.10
N VAL A 28 0.42 10.82 6.90
CA VAL A 28 0.10 9.41 6.61
C VAL A 28 -0.54 8.74 7.83
N SER A 29 -0.03 8.97 9.04
CA SER A 29 -0.62 8.42 10.27
C SER A 29 -2.06 8.89 10.46
N ARG A 30 -2.33 10.18 10.25
CA ARG A 30 -3.69 10.73 10.31
C ARG A 30 -4.61 10.07 9.27
N ALA A 31 -4.14 9.92 8.03
CA ALA A 31 -4.92 9.30 6.97
C ALA A 31 -5.30 7.84 7.29
N LEU A 32 -4.36 7.09 7.88
CA LEU A 32 -4.58 5.73 8.37
C LEU A 32 -5.55 5.67 9.57
N GLN A 33 -5.50 6.65 10.47
CA GLN A 33 -6.42 6.72 11.61
C GLN A 33 -7.86 7.04 11.19
N GLU A 34 -8.03 7.91 10.19
CA GLU A 34 -9.35 8.29 9.65
C GLU A 34 -10.07 7.08 9.01
N THR A 35 -9.33 6.07 8.57
CA THR A 35 -9.86 4.84 7.95
C THR A 35 -9.66 3.59 8.80
N LYS A 36 -9.34 3.74 10.09
CA LYS A 36 -9.00 2.60 10.97
C LYS A 36 -10.05 1.49 11.00
N PHE A 37 -11.33 1.84 10.84
CA PHE A 37 -12.46 0.91 10.81
C PHE A 37 -12.75 0.30 9.43
N ALA A 38 -12.11 0.80 8.38
CA ALA A 38 -12.21 0.26 7.02
C ALA A 38 -11.16 -0.83 6.74
N ASN A 39 -10.32 -1.15 7.73
CA ASN A 39 -9.32 -2.21 7.62
C ASN A 39 -9.94 -3.58 7.94
N ARG A 40 -9.47 -4.62 7.25
CA ARG A 40 -9.95 -5.98 7.45
C ARG A 40 -9.58 -6.52 8.83
N MET A 41 -8.42 -6.10 9.33
CA MET A 41 -7.98 -6.36 10.70
C MET A 41 -8.09 -5.10 11.56
N HIS A 42 -8.42 -5.27 12.84
CA HIS A 42 -8.35 -4.17 13.80
C HIS A 42 -6.88 -3.82 14.05
N ILE A 43 -6.36 -2.82 13.33
CA ILE A 43 -4.97 -2.36 13.46
C ILE A 43 -4.87 -1.44 14.68
N ALA A 44 -4.04 -1.80 15.65
CA ALA A 44 -3.80 -0.98 16.84
C ALA A 44 -3.18 0.39 16.44
N PRO A 45 -3.50 1.49 17.15
CA PRO A 45 -2.98 2.83 16.81
C PRO A 45 -1.45 2.88 16.69
N ARG A 46 -0.71 2.23 17.60
CA ARG A 46 0.75 2.12 17.53
C ARG A 46 1.24 1.46 16.24
N ARG A 47 0.50 0.47 15.73
CA ARG A 47 0.82 -0.20 14.47
C ARG A 47 0.57 0.71 13.26
N LEU A 48 -0.42 1.61 13.33
CA LEU A 48 -0.63 2.63 12.29
C LEU A 48 0.54 3.63 12.22
N GLU A 49 1.13 4.00 13.36
CA GLU A 49 2.34 4.85 13.39
C GLU A 49 3.61 4.15 12.88
N GLU A 50 3.70 2.82 13.06
CA GLU A 50 4.76 2.03 12.45
C GLU A 50 4.57 1.94 10.93
N LEU A 51 3.32 1.74 10.48
CA LEU A 51 2.98 1.70 9.06
C LEU A 51 3.24 3.05 8.38
N SER A 52 2.92 4.17 9.02
CA SER A 52 3.18 5.48 8.44
C SER A 52 4.68 5.74 8.25
N ARG A 53 5.51 5.37 9.24
CA ARG A 53 6.97 5.47 9.13
C ARG A 53 7.54 4.55 8.04
N ARG A 54 7.05 3.31 7.96
CA ARG A 54 7.43 2.37 6.89
C ARG A 54 7.09 2.91 5.52
N GLU A 55 5.90 3.49 5.36
CA GLU A 55 5.44 4.05 4.10
C GLU A 55 6.29 5.24 3.65
N VAL A 56 6.58 6.18 4.56
CA VAL A 56 7.43 7.33 4.24
C VAL A 56 8.86 6.88 3.90
N ALA A 57 9.39 5.86 4.59
CA ALA A 57 10.69 5.29 4.29
C ALA A 57 10.72 4.57 2.93
N ALA A 58 9.65 3.83 2.57
CA ALA A 58 9.52 3.18 1.26
C ALA A 58 9.45 4.23 0.15
N PHE A 59 8.67 5.29 0.33
CA PHE A 59 8.60 6.41 -0.61
C PHE A 59 9.96 7.10 -0.80
N GLN A 60 10.68 7.36 0.30
CA GLN A 60 12.03 7.91 0.25
C GLN A 60 12.99 7.03 -0.56
N ARG A 61 12.97 5.72 -0.30
CA ARG A 61 13.82 4.76 -1.01
C ARG A 61 13.47 4.69 -2.49
N PHE A 62 12.18 4.73 -2.84
CA PHE A 62 11.77 4.79 -4.24
C PHE A 62 12.30 6.04 -4.94
N ILE A 63 12.24 7.21 -4.29
CA ILE A 63 12.81 8.43 -4.87
C ILE A 63 14.30 8.18 -5.17
N GLN A 64 15.06 7.61 -4.24
CA GLN A 64 16.49 7.34 -4.41
C GLN A 64 16.81 6.31 -5.51
N GLN A 65 16.08 5.19 -5.57
CA GLN A 65 16.46 4.01 -6.34
C GLN A 65 15.65 3.83 -7.62
N ARG A 66 14.44 4.42 -7.70
CA ARG A 66 13.49 4.25 -8.80
C ARG A 66 13.11 2.80 -9.08
N ASP A 67 13.17 1.96 -8.06
CA ASP A 67 12.78 0.56 -8.16
C ASP A 67 11.27 0.41 -7.99
N ALA A 68 10.55 0.37 -9.12
CA ALA A 68 9.11 0.13 -9.13
C ALA A 68 8.74 -1.26 -8.61
N GLN A 69 9.61 -2.26 -8.79
CA GLN A 69 9.33 -3.64 -8.36
C GLN A 69 9.35 -3.74 -6.83
N GLU A 70 10.30 -3.08 -6.16
CA GLU A 70 10.32 -3.01 -4.69
C GLU A 70 9.03 -2.38 -4.16
N VAL A 71 8.54 -1.32 -4.82
CA VAL A 71 7.28 -0.66 -4.44
C VAL A 71 6.07 -1.57 -4.66
N MET A 72 6.04 -2.33 -5.75
CA MET A 72 4.97 -3.33 -5.99
C MET A 72 4.97 -4.41 -4.89
N GLU A 73 6.13 -4.96 -4.53
CA GLU A 73 6.22 -5.96 -3.45
C GLU A 73 5.80 -5.37 -2.10
N HIS A 74 6.15 -4.11 -1.81
CA HIS A 74 5.65 -3.41 -0.63
C HIS A 74 4.11 -3.26 -0.66
N GLY A 75 3.52 -2.94 -1.82
CA GLY A 75 2.07 -2.89 -2.01
C GLY A 75 1.39 -4.24 -1.69
N LYS A 76 1.94 -5.35 -2.19
CA LYS A 76 1.45 -6.70 -1.88
C LYS A 76 1.51 -7.00 -0.39
N GLN A 77 2.61 -6.62 0.26
CA GLN A 77 2.80 -6.80 1.69
C GLN A 77 1.76 -6.02 2.51
N LEU A 78 1.39 -4.80 2.09
CA LEU A 78 0.32 -4.03 2.74
C LEU A 78 -1.04 -4.71 2.64
N ALA A 79 -1.36 -5.31 1.48
CA ALA A 79 -2.58 -6.10 1.31
C ALA A 79 -2.58 -7.32 2.24
N PHE A 80 -1.47 -8.07 2.30
CA PHE A 80 -1.31 -9.22 3.19
C PHE A 80 -1.41 -8.85 4.69
N GLU A 81 -0.93 -7.67 5.08
CA GLU A 81 -1.09 -7.14 6.44
C GLU A 81 -2.55 -6.69 6.75
N GLY A 82 -3.48 -6.85 5.81
CA GLY A 82 -4.91 -6.59 5.99
C GLY A 82 -5.29 -5.11 5.92
N LEU A 83 -4.44 -4.28 5.31
CA LEU A 83 -4.75 -2.87 5.06
C LEU A 83 -5.96 -2.78 4.12
N GLY A 84 -6.97 -1.99 4.48
CA GLY A 84 -8.17 -1.85 3.67
C GLY A 84 -8.01 -0.91 2.48
N HIS A 85 -8.88 -1.07 1.48
CA HIS A 85 -8.90 -0.26 0.26
C HIS A 85 -9.00 1.25 0.54
N SER A 86 -9.87 1.66 1.47
CA SER A 86 -9.99 3.08 1.84
C SER A 86 -8.71 3.60 2.49
N SER A 87 -8.01 2.77 3.26
CA SER A 87 -6.76 3.15 3.91
C SER A 87 -5.64 3.38 2.92
N ILE A 88 -5.44 2.47 1.94
CA ILE A 88 -4.40 2.66 0.93
C ILE A 88 -4.69 3.88 0.03
N ILE A 89 -5.95 4.13 -0.33
CA ILE A 89 -6.34 5.33 -1.07
C ILE A 89 -6.04 6.59 -0.27
N ASN A 90 -6.35 6.61 1.03
CA ASN A 90 -6.09 7.76 1.88
C ASN A 90 -4.60 8.00 2.12
N VAL A 91 -3.80 6.94 2.28
CA VAL A 91 -2.34 7.03 2.36
C VAL A 91 -1.75 7.67 1.10
N THR A 92 -2.12 7.18 -0.08
CA THR A 92 -1.61 7.73 -1.36
C THR A 92 -2.06 9.17 -1.61
N ALA A 93 -3.26 9.54 -1.13
CA ALA A 93 -3.72 10.92 -1.16
C ALA A 93 -2.96 11.80 -0.15
N ALA A 94 -2.64 11.27 1.03
CA ALA A 94 -1.89 12.00 2.05
C ALA A 94 -0.47 12.32 1.60
N LEU A 95 0.23 11.37 0.97
CA LEU A 95 1.56 11.58 0.39
C LEU A 95 1.57 12.78 -0.58
N ARG A 96 0.57 12.87 -1.45
CA ARG A 96 0.39 14.01 -2.37
C ARG A 96 0.05 15.32 -1.65
N LYS A 97 -0.86 15.28 -0.68
CA LYS A 97 -1.31 16.48 0.05
C LYS A 97 -0.23 17.07 0.96
N VAL A 98 0.66 16.25 1.52
CA VAL A 98 1.73 16.75 2.39
C VAL A 98 2.67 17.69 1.62
N TRP A 99 2.96 17.40 0.35
CA TRP A 99 3.76 18.27 -0.50
C TRP A 99 3.20 19.69 -0.67
N LEU A 100 1.87 19.88 -0.57
CA LEU A 100 1.25 21.21 -0.62
C LEU A 100 1.58 22.07 0.60
N ASN A 101 1.97 21.44 1.71
CA ASN A 101 2.28 22.12 2.97
C ASN A 101 3.79 22.29 3.19
N VAL A 102 4.62 21.79 2.28
CA VAL A 102 6.08 21.91 2.34
C VAL A 102 6.48 23.30 1.82
N PRO A 103 7.03 24.20 2.65
CA PRO A 103 7.35 25.58 2.26
C PRO A 103 8.41 25.68 1.16
N THR A 104 9.24 24.64 0.99
CA THR A 104 10.36 24.58 0.04
C THR A 104 10.00 24.00 -1.31
N ALA A 105 8.73 23.65 -1.56
CA ALA A 105 8.29 23.26 -2.90
C ALA A 105 8.29 24.51 -3.81
N GLN A 106 9.48 24.90 -4.27
CA GLN A 106 9.65 25.93 -5.29
C GLN A 106 8.74 25.56 -6.48
N ALA A 107 8.10 26.55 -7.10
CA ALA A 107 7.14 26.34 -8.19
C ALA A 107 7.68 25.43 -9.31
N ASN A 108 9.01 25.39 -9.47
CA ASN A 108 9.75 24.66 -10.48
C ASN A 108 9.91 23.16 -10.14
N VAL A 109 9.91 22.81 -8.85
CA VAL A 109 10.13 21.45 -8.31
C VAL A 109 8.82 20.70 -8.15
N PHE A 110 7.72 21.43 -7.93
CA PHE A 110 6.41 20.87 -7.66
C PHE A 110 5.88 19.93 -8.76
N PRO A 111 6.02 20.23 -10.08
CA PRO A 111 5.62 19.29 -11.13
C PRO A 111 6.38 17.96 -11.05
N ALA A 112 7.70 18.02 -10.81
CA ALA A 112 8.52 16.82 -10.69
C ALA A 112 8.15 16.00 -9.44
N VAL A 113 7.90 16.66 -8.30
CA VAL A 113 7.41 16.01 -7.08
C VAL A 113 6.13 15.24 -7.34
N LEU A 114 5.17 15.85 -8.02
CA LEU A 114 3.89 15.20 -8.33
C LEU A 114 4.09 14.00 -9.25
N THR A 115 4.89 14.13 -10.32
CA THR A 115 5.20 13.00 -11.21
C THR A 115 5.82 11.83 -10.45
N VAL A 116 6.81 12.10 -9.61
CA VAL A 116 7.50 11.07 -8.80
C VAL A 116 6.56 10.43 -7.79
N THR A 117 5.67 11.21 -7.19
CA THR A 117 4.67 10.69 -6.26
C THR A 117 3.64 9.83 -6.99
N ASP A 118 3.19 10.23 -8.18
CA ASP A 118 2.25 9.46 -8.98
C ASP A 118 2.86 8.15 -9.50
N GLU A 119 4.13 8.15 -9.91
CA GLU A 119 4.86 6.92 -10.26
C GLU A 119 4.91 5.93 -9.09
N TYR A 120 5.29 6.42 -7.90
CA TYR A 120 5.30 5.61 -6.68
C TYR A 120 3.91 5.04 -6.37
N VAL A 121 2.89 5.92 -6.36
CA VAL A 121 1.51 5.54 -6.05
C VAL A 121 0.97 4.53 -7.05
N GLY A 122 1.30 4.67 -8.34
CA GLY A 122 0.92 3.72 -9.38
C GLY A 122 1.45 2.32 -9.09
N SER A 123 2.77 2.19 -8.90
CA SER A 123 3.40 0.90 -8.58
C SER A 123 2.90 0.31 -7.25
N LEU A 124 2.68 1.15 -6.24
CA LEU A 124 2.17 0.72 -4.93
C LEU A 124 0.77 0.11 -5.05
N LEU A 125 -0.11 0.79 -5.79
CA LEU A 125 -1.49 0.36 -5.98
C LEU A 125 -1.57 -0.89 -6.85
N GLU A 126 -0.76 -1.01 -7.91
CA GLU A 126 -0.67 -2.25 -8.69
C GLU A 126 -0.27 -3.44 -7.81
N GLY A 127 0.78 -3.27 -7.00
CA GLY A 127 1.21 -4.29 -6.05
C GLY A 127 0.11 -4.65 -5.04
N TYR A 128 -0.54 -3.66 -4.46
CA TYR A 128 -1.65 -3.87 -3.53
C TYR A 128 -2.80 -4.65 -4.16
N ILE A 129 -3.22 -4.30 -5.38
CA ILE A 129 -4.29 -4.99 -6.12
C ILE A 129 -3.90 -6.45 -6.38
N ASP A 130 -2.69 -6.71 -6.86
CA ASP A 130 -2.21 -8.08 -7.07
C ASP A 130 -2.21 -8.89 -5.77
N GLY A 131 -1.79 -8.28 -4.66
CA GLY A 131 -1.85 -8.90 -3.33
C GLY A 131 -3.28 -9.28 -2.92
N CYS A 132 -4.24 -8.36 -3.08
CA CYS A 132 -5.66 -8.64 -2.80
C CYS A 132 -6.21 -9.77 -3.70
N GLU A 133 -5.88 -9.76 -4.99
CA GLU A 133 -6.32 -10.82 -5.90
C GLU A 133 -5.75 -12.18 -5.54
N GLN A 134 -4.48 -12.25 -5.14
CA GLN A 134 -3.87 -13.50 -4.68
C GLN A 134 -4.58 -14.06 -3.44
N GLU A 135 -4.93 -13.19 -2.48
CA GLU A 135 -5.69 -13.58 -1.29
C GLU A 135 -7.07 -14.13 -1.66
N VAL A 136 -7.81 -13.43 -2.53
CA VAL A 136 -9.13 -13.88 -3.00
C VAL A 136 -9.03 -15.24 -3.70
N ARG A 137 -8.04 -15.43 -4.57
CA ARG A 137 -7.81 -16.72 -5.26
C ARG A 137 -7.51 -17.83 -4.24
N HIS A 138 -6.73 -17.55 -3.21
CA HIS A 138 -6.42 -18.52 -2.15
C HIS A 138 -7.68 -18.92 -1.36
N GLU A 139 -8.50 -17.95 -0.95
CA GLU A 139 -9.76 -18.21 -0.25
C GLU A 139 -10.74 -19.05 -1.09
N GLN A 140 -10.81 -18.78 -2.40
CA GLN A 140 -11.62 -19.56 -3.33
C GLN A 140 -11.16 -21.02 -3.40
N GLN A 141 -9.84 -21.26 -3.47
CA GLN A 141 -9.27 -22.61 -3.48
C GLN A 141 -9.59 -23.38 -2.18
N LEU A 142 -9.46 -22.72 -1.03
CA LEU A 142 -9.81 -23.33 0.26
C LEU A 142 -11.30 -23.68 0.34
N THR A 143 -12.17 -22.78 -0.12
CA THR A 143 -13.61 -23.00 -0.17
C THR A 143 -13.97 -24.17 -1.07
N GLN A 144 -13.37 -24.24 -2.26
CA GLN A 144 -13.58 -25.35 -3.19
C GLN A 144 -13.11 -26.68 -2.60
N ALA A 145 -11.94 -26.72 -1.97
CA ALA A 145 -11.41 -27.92 -1.33
C ALA A 145 -12.25 -28.38 -0.13
N ALA A 146 -12.87 -27.46 0.62
CA ALA A 146 -13.79 -27.79 1.70
C ALA A 146 -15.12 -28.35 1.15
N TYR A 147 -15.64 -27.74 0.08
CA TYR A 147 -16.86 -28.20 -0.59
C TYR A 147 -16.72 -29.62 -1.14
N LEU A 148 -15.62 -29.91 -1.83
CA LEU A 148 -15.36 -31.25 -2.38
C LEU A 148 -15.26 -32.31 -1.28
N ARG A 149 -14.54 -32.03 -0.19
CA ARG A 149 -14.47 -32.92 0.98
C ARG A 149 -15.84 -33.18 1.61
N SER A 150 -16.69 -32.15 1.68
CA SER A 150 -18.06 -32.31 2.20
C SER A 150 -18.92 -33.20 1.31
N LEU A 151 -18.74 -33.15 -0.01
CA LEU A 151 -19.44 -34.03 -0.95
C LEU A 151 -19.00 -35.49 -0.79
N GLU A 152 -17.70 -35.74 -0.70
CA GLU A 152 -17.13 -37.09 -0.48
C GLU A 152 -17.69 -37.74 0.80
N HIS A 153 -17.76 -36.98 1.91
CA HIS A 153 -18.32 -37.50 3.16
C HIS A 153 -19.84 -37.72 3.11
N SER A 154 -20.56 -36.97 2.28
CA SER A 154 -22.02 -37.14 2.11
C SER A 154 -22.35 -38.34 1.21
N THR A 155 -21.49 -38.66 0.25
CA THR A 155 -21.63 -39.85 -0.60
C THR A 155 -21.27 -41.14 0.15
N ASP A 156 -20.28 -41.11 1.04
CA ASP A 156 -19.92 -42.27 1.87
C ASP A 156 -21.01 -42.64 2.90
N HIS A 157 -21.76 -41.66 3.42
CA HIS A 157 -22.89 -41.93 4.34
C HIS A 157 -24.15 -42.46 3.64
N ALA A 158 -24.32 -42.23 2.35
CA ALA A 158 -25.46 -42.75 1.58
C ALA A 158 -25.33 -44.25 1.23
N ASP A 159 -24.10 -44.78 1.21
CA ASP A 159 -23.81 -46.20 0.89
C ASP A 159 -23.72 -47.10 2.14
N SER A 160 -23.73 -46.52 3.35
CA SER A 160 -23.59 -47.26 4.62
C SER A 160 -24.91 -47.59 5.33
N ASP A 161 -26.06 -47.49 4.66
CA ASP A 161 -27.35 -47.93 5.23
C ASP A 161 -27.90 -49.19 4.51
N PRO A 162 -27.42 -50.40 4.86
CA PRO A 162 -28.10 -51.64 4.52
C PRO A 162 -29.08 -52.00 5.65
N ARG A 163 -30.35 -51.61 5.44
CA ARG A 163 -31.59 -52.24 5.97
C ARG A 163 -31.70 -52.57 7.46
#